data_AF-A0A6M4NQL4-F1
#
_entry.id   AF-A0A6M4NQL4-F1
#
_cell.length_a   1.000
_cell.length_b   1.000
_cell.length_c   1.000
_cell.angle_alpha   90.00
_cell.angle_beta   90.00
_cell.angle_gamma   90.00
#
_symmetry.space_group_name_H-M   'P 1'
#
loop_
_entity.id
_entity.type
_entity.pdbx_description
1 polymer ?
#
loop_
_entity_poly.entity_id
_entity_poly.type
_entity_poly.pdbx_seq_one_letter_code
_entity_poly.pdbx_strand_id
1 'polypeptide(L)'
;MIPILSSVFETVSNVVSGTVGKFIEDKDKAKELETALTAQLTTSVVELMGRELDAQKSVIVAEAQGESWLQRNWRPIIMMALSTMVCIYWMGWTHQELDQPVILKILDIVQIGLGGYIGGRTAEKLADRGVEIFRTRAAAMSAGEGLKR
;
A
#
# COMPACT_ATOMS: atom_id res chain seq x y z
N MET A 1 14.20 5.90 -3.29
CA MET A 1 14.66 4.63 -3.90
C MET A 1 16.16 4.62 -4.28
N ILE A 2 16.92 5.70 -4.04
CA ILE A 2 18.34 5.80 -4.42
C ILE A 2 19.36 5.30 -3.34
N PRO A 3 19.09 5.28 -2.02
CA PRO A 3 20.16 5.04 -1.02
C PRO A 3 20.56 3.57 -0.84
N ILE A 4 19.73 2.61 -1.26
CA ILE A 4 20.03 1.17 -1.12
C ILE A 4 20.93 0.68 -2.27
N LEU A 5 20.75 1.24 -3.46
CA LEU A 5 21.62 0.96 -4.61
C LEU A 5 23.04 1.46 -4.38
N SER A 6 23.20 2.63 -3.75
CA SER A 6 24.54 3.15 -3.42
C SER A 6 25.27 2.30 -2.38
N SER A 7 24.57 1.82 -1.34
CA SER A 7 25.21 1.00 -0.30
C SER A 7 25.54 -0.41 -0.79
N VAL A 8 24.71 -1.00 -1.65
CA VAL A 8 25.00 -2.28 -2.32
C VAL A 8 26.18 -2.13 -3.27
N PHE A 9 26.21 -1.06 -4.07
CA PHE A 9 27.31 -0.79 -4.99
C PHE A 9 28.65 -0.61 -4.26
N GLU A 10 28.68 0.14 -3.15
CA GLU A 10 29.89 0.29 -2.32
C GLU A 10 30.35 -1.05 -1.72
N THR A 11 29.42 -1.87 -1.23
CA THR A 11 29.74 -3.19 -0.66
C THR A 11 30.33 -4.12 -1.71
N VAL A 12 29.74 -4.16 -2.91
CA VAL A 12 30.24 -4.96 -4.02
C VAL A 12 31.60 -4.45 -4.49
N SER A 13 31.77 -3.13 -4.62
CA SER A 13 33.04 -2.50 -4.99
C SER A 13 34.17 -2.85 -4.01
N ASN A 14 33.89 -2.86 -2.70
CA ASN A 14 34.87 -3.22 -1.67
C ASN A 14 35.29 -4.70 -1.72
N VAL A 15 34.36 -5.61 -2.03
CA VAL A 15 34.65 -7.05 -2.17
C VAL A 15 35.46 -7.33 -3.43
N VAL A 16 35.11 -6.66 -4.52
CA VAL A 16 35.77 -6.80 -5.81
C VAL A 16 37.19 -6.23 -5.76
N SER A 17 37.38 -5.02 -5.26
CA SER A 17 38.71 -4.40 -5.11
C SER A 17 39.63 -5.17 -4.15
N GLY A 18 39.09 -5.74 -3.07
CA GLY A 18 39.83 -6.57 -2.12
C GLY A 18 40.31 -7.92 -2.71
N THR A 19 39.64 -8.41 -3.76
CA THR A 19 39.97 -9.68 -4.41
C THR A 19 40.84 -9.47 -5.65
N VAL A 20 40.54 -8.46 -6.46
CA VAL A 20 41.27 -8.14 -7.70
C VAL A 20 42.65 -7.55 -7.39
N GLY A 21 42.78 -6.70 -6.36
CA GLY A 21 44.07 -6.14 -5.93
C GLY A 21 45.10 -7.16 -5.45
N LYS A 22 44.70 -8.41 -5.16
CA LYS A 22 45.61 -9.51 -4.81
C LYS A 22 46.10 -10.33 -6.00
N PHE A 23 45.46 -10.24 -7.16
CA PHE A 23 45.70 -11.16 -8.28
C PHE A 23 46.20 -10.48 -9.57
N ILE A 24 46.12 -9.15 -9.73
CA ILE A 24 46.46 -8.48 -10.99
C ILE A 24 47.18 -7.14 -10.72
N GLU A 25 48.43 -7.01 -11.17
CA GLU A 25 49.28 -5.80 -11.03
C GLU A 25 49.02 -4.77 -12.16
N ASP A 26 48.21 -5.12 -13.16
CA ASP A 26 47.91 -4.31 -14.36
C ASP A 26 46.57 -3.54 -14.22
N LYS A 27 46.67 -2.23 -13.99
CA LYS A 27 45.57 -1.33 -13.53
C LYS A 27 44.40 -1.17 -14.50
N ASP A 28 44.60 -1.32 -15.81
CA ASP A 28 43.56 -1.04 -16.81
C ASP A 28 42.61 -2.22 -17.05
N LYS A 29 43.12 -3.46 -17.04
CA LYS A 29 42.29 -4.67 -17.17
C LYS A 29 41.53 -4.98 -15.89
N ALA A 30 42.10 -4.63 -14.73
CA ALA A 30 41.44 -4.72 -13.44
C ALA A 30 40.16 -3.88 -13.45
N LYS A 31 40.23 -2.58 -13.81
CA LYS A 31 39.04 -1.72 -13.87
C LYS A 31 37.93 -2.25 -14.78
N GLU A 32 38.26 -2.78 -15.94
CA GLU A 32 37.26 -3.29 -16.88
C GLU A 32 36.54 -4.53 -16.31
N LEU A 33 37.30 -5.45 -15.71
CA LEU A 33 36.77 -6.63 -15.02
C LEU A 33 35.98 -6.26 -13.75
N GLU A 34 36.43 -5.28 -12.99
CA GLU A 34 35.70 -4.77 -11.82
C GLU A 34 34.37 -4.14 -12.23
N THR A 35 34.33 -3.39 -13.34
CA THR A 35 33.11 -2.74 -13.84
C THR A 35 32.13 -3.77 -14.41
N ALA A 36 32.62 -4.78 -15.13
CA ALA A 36 31.78 -5.87 -15.64
C ALA A 36 31.22 -6.76 -14.52
N LEU A 37 32.04 -7.08 -13.51
CA LEU A 37 31.65 -7.92 -12.39
C LEU A 37 30.69 -7.17 -11.44
N THR A 38 30.91 -5.89 -11.17
CA THR A 38 29.99 -5.04 -10.39
C THR A 38 28.65 -4.87 -11.11
N ALA A 39 28.64 -4.69 -12.44
CA ALA A 39 27.39 -4.64 -13.21
C ALA A 39 26.60 -5.95 -13.10
N GLN A 40 27.26 -7.10 -13.28
CA GLN A 40 26.60 -8.41 -13.21
C GLN A 40 26.11 -8.76 -11.80
N LEU A 41 26.89 -8.42 -10.75
CA LEU A 41 26.44 -8.57 -9.36
C LEU A 41 25.29 -7.62 -9.03
N THR A 42 25.34 -6.37 -9.50
CA THR A 42 24.25 -5.41 -9.26
C THR A 42 22.95 -5.87 -9.90
N THR A 43 23.00 -6.37 -11.14
CA THR A 43 21.82 -6.96 -11.79
C THR A 43 21.29 -8.16 -11.00
N SER A 44 22.17 -9.05 -10.55
CA SER A 44 21.77 -10.23 -9.76
C SER A 44 21.16 -9.84 -8.41
N VAL A 45 21.71 -8.84 -7.72
CA VAL A 45 21.17 -8.36 -6.43
C VAL A 45 19.85 -7.63 -6.63
N VAL A 46 19.69 -6.84 -7.69
CA VAL A 46 18.43 -6.19 -8.04
C VAL A 46 17.35 -7.22 -8.39
N GLU A 47 17.70 -8.30 -9.09
CA GLU A 47 16.77 -9.41 -9.36
C GLU A 47 16.36 -10.15 -8.08
N LEU A 48 17.30 -10.41 -7.17
CA LEU A 48 16.99 -11.05 -5.88
C LEU A 48 16.12 -10.14 -5.01
N MET A 49 16.41 -8.85 -4.93
CA MET A 49 15.56 -7.87 -4.24
C MET A 49 14.18 -7.78 -4.89
N GLY A 50 14.10 -7.85 -6.23
CA GLY A 50 12.83 -7.90 -6.96
C GLY A 50 12.01 -9.13 -6.59
N ARG A 51 12.63 -10.31 -6.53
CA ARG A 51 11.99 -11.56 -6.11
C ARG A 51 11.55 -11.55 -4.66
N GLU A 52 12.33 -10.96 -3.76
CA GLU A 52 11.99 -10.84 -2.34
C GLU A 52 10.84 -9.84 -2.13
N LEU A 53 10.82 -8.75 -2.88
CA LEU A 53 9.68 -7.82 -2.92
C LEU A 53 8.42 -8.48 -3.49
N ASP A 54 8.54 -9.28 -4.55
CA ASP A 54 7.40 -9.98 -5.13
C ASP A 54 6.89 -11.11 -4.23
N ALA A 55 7.77 -11.78 -3.48
CA ALA A 55 7.38 -12.75 -2.46
C ALA A 55 6.69 -12.08 -1.26
N GLN A 56 7.18 -10.93 -0.80
CA GLN A 56 6.53 -10.18 0.27
C GLN A 56 5.18 -9.61 -0.20
N LYS A 57 5.11 -9.11 -1.44
CA LYS A 57 3.83 -8.71 -2.05
C LYS A 57 2.89 -9.89 -2.18
N SER A 58 3.34 -11.07 -2.57
CA SER A 58 2.46 -12.22 -2.74
C SER A 58 1.91 -12.73 -1.41
N VAL A 59 2.69 -12.66 -0.32
CA VAL A 59 2.21 -12.95 1.04
C VAL A 59 1.22 -11.90 1.51
N ILE A 60 1.51 -10.60 1.35
CA ILE A 60 0.59 -9.52 1.71
C ILE A 60 -0.69 -9.58 0.85
N VAL A 61 -0.57 -9.93 -0.43
CA VAL A 61 -1.72 -10.13 -1.32
C VAL A 61 -2.48 -11.38 -0.90
N ALA A 62 -1.84 -12.47 -0.49
CA ALA A 62 -2.53 -13.66 0.00
C ALA A 62 -3.24 -13.42 1.35
N GLU A 63 -2.64 -12.62 2.25
CA GLU A 63 -3.24 -12.20 3.51
C GLU A 63 -4.39 -11.20 3.29
N ALA A 64 -4.23 -10.26 2.37
CA ALA A 64 -5.26 -9.28 2.00
C ALA A 64 -6.37 -9.87 1.10
N GLN A 65 -6.07 -10.95 0.35
CA GLN A 65 -7.05 -11.76 -0.38
C GLN A 65 -7.69 -12.84 0.50
N GLY A 66 -7.26 -12.99 1.75
CA GLY A 66 -7.91 -13.86 2.72
C GLY A 66 -9.39 -13.52 2.80
N GLU A 67 -10.22 -14.37 2.18
CA GLU A 67 -11.67 -14.23 2.07
C GLU A 67 -12.39 -14.41 3.41
N SER A 68 -11.91 -13.80 4.49
CA SER A 68 -12.65 -13.83 5.73
C SER A 68 -13.96 -13.08 5.48
N TRP A 69 -15.07 -13.82 5.44
CA TRP A 69 -16.41 -13.27 5.30
C TRP A 69 -16.63 -12.12 6.29
N LEU A 70 -16.02 -12.21 7.48
CA LEU A 70 -16.04 -11.17 8.49
C LEU A 70 -15.30 -9.89 8.04
N GLN A 71 -14.15 -9.99 7.37
CA GLN A 71 -13.42 -8.82 6.82
C GLN A 71 -14.16 -8.13 5.66
N ARG A 72 -15.03 -8.84 4.94
CA ARG A 72 -15.89 -8.23 3.92
C ARG A 72 -17.17 -7.63 4.51
N ASN A 73 -17.72 -8.26 5.54
CA ASN A 73 -19.02 -7.91 6.10
C ASN A 73 -18.96 -7.08 7.40
N TRP A 74 -17.80 -6.88 8.02
CA TRP A 74 -17.71 -6.10 9.27
C TRP A 74 -18.25 -4.67 9.10
N ARG A 75 -18.10 -4.07 7.91
CA ARG A 75 -18.69 -2.77 7.55
C ARG A 75 -20.23 -2.77 7.64
N PRO A 76 -20.95 -3.62 6.88
CA PRO A 76 -22.40 -3.81 7.08
C PRO A 76 -22.80 -4.21 8.50
N ILE A 77 -22.01 -5.07 9.16
CA ILE A 77 -22.32 -5.55 10.52
C ILE A 77 -22.29 -4.41 11.53
N ILE A 78 -21.31 -3.50 11.47
CA ILE A 78 -21.27 -2.31 12.32
C ILE A 78 -22.48 -1.43 12.06
N MET A 79 -22.89 -1.25 10.79
CA MET A 79 -24.09 -0.47 10.48
C MET A 79 -25.36 -1.09 11.05
N MET A 80 -25.52 -2.40 10.92
CA MET A 80 -26.63 -3.12 11.54
C MET A 80 -26.59 -2.99 13.07
N ALA A 81 -25.43 -3.16 13.70
CA ALA A 81 -25.29 -3.03 15.16
C ALA A 81 -25.67 -1.63 15.66
N LEU A 82 -25.18 -0.56 15.01
CA LEU A 82 -25.51 0.82 15.36
C LEU A 82 -26.99 1.12 15.13
N SER A 83 -27.57 0.70 14.00
CA SER A 83 -29.01 0.85 13.74
C SER A 83 -29.86 0.06 14.74
N THR A 84 -29.49 -1.18 15.05
CA THR A 84 -30.17 -2.01 16.05
C THR A 84 -30.12 -1.37 17.43
N MET A 85 -29.00 -0.75 17.82
CA MET A 85 -28.90 -0.01 19.09
C MET A 85 -29.89 1.15 19.16
N VAL A 86 -30.03 1.93 18.07
CA VAL A 86 -31.03 3.01 17.99
C VAL A 86 -32.46 2.46 18.00
N CYS A 87 -32.72 1.35 17.30
CA CYS A 87 -34.02 0.70 17.32
C CYS A 87 -34.40 0.19 18.71
N ILE A 88 -33.47 -0.45 19.43
CA ILE A 88 -33.68 -0.95 20.80
C ILE A 88 -34.04 0.19 21.77
N TYR A 89 -33.33 1.34 21.64
CA TYR A 89 -33.65 2.54 22.39
C TYR A 89 -35.08 3.04 22.11
N TRP A 90 -35.47 3.14 20.84
CA TRP A 90 -36.80 3.63 20.46
C TRP A 90 -37.94 2.64 20.77
N MET A 91 -37.65 1.34 20.79
CA MET A 91 -38.59 0.29 21.21
C MET A 91 -38.80 0.26 22.73
N GLY A 92 -38.10 1.10 23.50
CA GLY A 92 -38.26 1.19 24.95
C GLY A 92 -37.71 -0.02 25.70
N TRP A 93 -36.86 -0.83 25.06
CA TRP A 93 -36.17 -1.97 25.67
C TRP A 93 -34.90 -1.55 26.44
N THR A 94 -34.53 -0.27 26.38
CA THR A 94 -33.47 0.32 27.19
C THR A 94 -34.00 0.78 28.55
N HIS A 95 -33.11 0.92 29.54
CA HIS A 95 -33.49 1.50 30.83
C HIS A 95 -34.15 2.87 30.63
N GLN A 96 -35.37 3.03 31.14
CA GLN A 96 -36.20 4.22 30.91
C GLN A 96 -35.74 5.43 31.74
N GLU A 97 -34.66 5.29 32.52
CA GLU A 97 -34.06 6.33 33.36
C GLU A 97 -32.71 6.83 32.83
N LEU A 98 -32.41 6.67 31.54
CA LEU A 98 -31.22 7.32 30.97
C LEU A 98 -31.43 8.84 30.95
N ASP A 99 -30.46 9.55 31.54
CA ASP A 99 -30.44 11.01 31.53
C ASP A 99 -30.31 11.55 30.08
N GLN A 100 -31.10 12.57 29.75
CA GLN A 100 -31.15 13.21 28.43
C GLN A 100 -29.77 13.53 27.81
N PRO A 101 -28.80 14.11 28.53
CA PRO A 101 -27.45 14.35 28.00
C PRO A 101 -26.68 13.07 27.64
N VAL A 102 -26.96 11.94 28.30
CA VAL A 102 -26.32 10.66 27.97
C VAL A 102 -26.87 10.12 26.65
N ILE A 103 -28.18 10.24 26.44
CA ILE A 103 -28.85 9.86 25.19
C ILE A 103 -28.28 10.67 24.01
N LEU A 104 -28.17 11.99 24.16
CA LEU A 104 -27.62 12.86 23.11
C LEU A 104 -26.18 12.48 22.75
N LYS A 105 -25.34 12.18 23.75
CA LYS A 105 -23.97 11.70 23.50
C LYS A 105 -23.93 10.38 22.73
N ILE A 106 -24.83 9.45 23.03
CA ILE A 106 -24.93 8.17 22.31
C ILE A 106 -25.34 8.41 20.86
N LEU A 107 -26.32 9.28 20.62
CA LEU A 107 -26.76 9.64 19.27
C LEU A 107 -25.68 10.38 18.48
N ASP A 108 -24.91 11.28 19.12
CA ASP A 108 -23.77 11.96 18.50
C ASP A 108 -22.69 10.96 18.07
N ILE A 109 -22.37 9.96 18.91
CA ILE A 109 -21.41 8.90 18.57
C ILE A 109 -21.90 8.10 17.35
N VAL A 110 -23.19 7.77 17.30
CA VAL A 110 -23.79 7.08 16.15
C VAL A 110 -23.72 7.95 14.90
N GLN A 111 -24.04 9.24 15.00
CA GLN A 111 -24.00 10.19 13.88
C GLN A 111 -22.57 10.35 13.33
N ILE A 112 -21.57 10.48 14.21
CA ILE A 112 -20.16 10.55 13.80
C ILE A 112 -19.72 9.23 13.17
N GLY A 113 -20.10 8.08 13.73
CA GLY A 113 -19.79 6.77 13.19
C GLY A 113 -20.38 6.53 11.79
N LEU A 114 -21.67 6.86 11.60
CA LEU A 114 -22.33 6.75 10.30
C LEU A 114 -21.77 7.76 9.30
N GLY A 115 -21.65 9.02 9.70
CA GLY A 115 -21.15 10.11 8.86
C GLY A 115 -19.71 9.87 8.41
N GLY A 116 -18.84 9.43 9.31
CA GLY A 116 -17.46 9.08 9.01
C GLY A 116 -17.34 7.89 8.06
N TYR A 117 -18.17 6.86 8.22
CA TYR A 117 -18.19 5.72 7.32
C TYR A 117 -18.66 6.10 5.90
N ILE A 118 -19.78 6.83 5.80
CA ILE A 118 -20.36 7.23 4.51
C ILE A 118 -19.42 8.21 3.80
N GLY A 119 -18.87 9.17 4.55
CA GLY A 119 -17.85 10.10 4.05
C GLY A 119 -16.61 9.36 3.56
N GLY A 120 -16.09 8.41 4.33
CA GLY A 120 -14.95 7.57 3.94
C GLY A 120 -15.20 6.75 2.67
N ARG A 121 -16.38 6.11 2.53
CA ARG A 121 -16.74 5.38 1.31
C ARG A 121 -16.92 6.27 0.10
N THR A 122 -17.40 7.50 0.33
CA THR A 122 -17.52 8.48 -0.74
C THR A 122 -16.15 8.95 -1.20
N ALA A 123 -15.24 9.24 -0.27
CA ALA A 123 -13.86 9.60 -0.57
C ALA A 123 -13.10 8.49 -1.31
N GLU A 124 -13.23 7.23 -0.86
CA GLU A 124 -12.65 6.05 -1.53
C GLU A 124 -13.10 5.96 -2.99
N LYS A 125 -14.42 6.04 -3.25
CA LYS A 125 -14.95 6.03 -4.63
C LYS A 125 -14.50 7.21 -5.48
N LEU A 126 -14.33 8.38 -4.87
CA LEU A 126 -13.82 9.56 -5.58
C LEU A 126 -12.34 9.39 -5.94
N ALA A 127 -11.54 8.82 -5.04
CA ALA A 127 -10.14 8.50 -5.29
C ALA A 127 -9.99 7.47 -6.42
N ASP A 128 -10.77 6.38 -6.38
CA ASP A 128 -10.75 5.35 -7.43
C ASP A 128 -11.11 5.91 -8.81
N ARG A 129 -12.18 6.72 -8.88
CA ARG A 129 -12.55 7.40 -10.13
C ARG A 129 -11.49 8.39 -10.60
N GLY A 130 -10.84 9.10 -9.69
CA GLY A 130 -9.73 10.00 -10.02
C GLY A 130 -8.54 9.25 -10.65
N VAL A 131 -8.19 8.10 -10.08
CA VAL A 131 -7.14 7.22 -10.60
C VAL A 131 -7.52 6.65 -11.97
N GLU A 132 -8.76 6.23 -12.16
CA GLU A 132 -9.26 5.73 -13.44
C GLU A 132 -9.19 6.80 -14.53
N ILE A 133 -9.68 8.02 -14.25
CA ILE A 133 -9.60 9.16 -15.17
C ILE A 133 -8.14 9.45 -15.54
N PHE A 134 -7.23 9.41 -14.57
CA PHE A 134 -5.81 9.64 -14.83
C PHE A 134 -5.22 8.56 -15.74
N ARG A 135 -5.53 7.27 -15.50
CA ARG A 135 -5.09 6.18 -16.38
C ARG A 135 -5.65 6.30 -17.79
N THR A 136 -6.95 6.60 -17.93
CA THR A 136 -7.59 6.80 -19.24
C THR A 136 -6.96 7.97 -19.99
N ARG A 137 -6.65 9.07 -19.30
CA ARG A 137 -5.94 10.22 -19.90
C ARG A 137 -4.50 9.88 -20.27
N ALA A 138 -3.78 9.16 -19.41
CA ALA A 138 -2.41 8.72 -19.71
C ALA A 138 -2.38 7.78 -20.93
N ALA A 139 -3.35 6.87 -21.03
CA ALA A 139 -3.52 5.98 -22.18
C ALA A 139 -3.83 6.77 -23.47
N ALA A 140 -4.74 7.74 -23.41
CA ALA A 140 -5.06 8.61 -24.55
C ALA A 140 -3.85 9.43 -25.02
N MET A 141 -3.03 9.96 -24.10
CA MET A 141 -1.80 10.65 -24.45
C MET A 141 -0.75 9.73 -25.09
N SER A 142 -0.65 8.47 -24.63
CA SER A 142 0.26 7.48 -25.23
C SER A 142 -0.19 7.00 -26.62
N ALA A 143 -1.50 7.07 -26.90
CA ALA A 143 -2.09 6.71 -28.19
C ALA A 143 -2.02 7.84 -29.24
N GLY A 144 -1.45 9.01 -28.91
CA GLY A 144 -1.28 10.11 -29.85
C GLY A 144 -2.57 10.89 -30.16
N GLU A 145 -3.69 10.58 -29.52
CA GLU A 145 -4.92 11.38 -29.62
C GLU A 145 -4.83 12.55 -28.63
N GLY A 146 -4.29 13.66 -29.12
CA GLY A 146 -4.40 14.95 -28.44
C GLY A 146 -5.86 15.28 -28.16
N LEU A 147 -6.17 15.43 -26.87
CA LEU A 147 -7.40 15.98 -26.29
C LEU A 147 -8.15 16.93 -27.24
N LYS A 148 -9.14 16.41 -27.97
CA LYS A 148 -10.23 17.26 -28.46
C LYS A 148 -11.15 17.53 -27.29
N ARG A 149 -11.08 18.77 -26.82
CA ARG A 149 -12.01 19.38 -25.86
C ARG A 149 -13.45 19.28 -26.36
#